data_AF-A0AAX3N253-F1
#
_entry.id   AF-A0AAX3N253-F1
#
_cell.length_a   1.000
_cell.length_b   1.000
_cell.length_c   1.000
_cell.angle_alpha   90.00
_cell.angle_beta   90.00
_cell.angle_gamma   90.00
#
_symmetry.space_group_name_H-M   'P 1'
#
loop_
_entity.id
_entity.type
_entity.pdbx_description
1 polymer ?
#
loop_
_entity_poly.entity_id
_entity_poly.type
_entity_poly.pdbx_seq_one_letter_code
_entity_poly.pdbx_strand_id
1 'polypeptide(L)'
;MNKSSEIQTSGIRKGSVRSTWWKKGGLLLASIGLAITLTVPSALAAGFELSITGKKMLDQTVSSSGSAISSALRKQESRLKTLHQQDQSVDQQIRTIYYANKESETRLLERLRQHEAAQIDKLTQDVTSTKKRYEPLFALYSSLNKELTLVRKLKNKNLTAAVKSQVDSTKVAVTLAKEEIKRKQDKLTAAKKARDAEVKKVRTALAQKNPVQVQIRAAKSNISAAKKRFTQEMKNFNVVTKKKEGTAVLSSITALCTIAEDIVRQKEEQYKLESKVKQVIAGAGKLL
;
A
#
# COMPACT_ATOMS: atom_id res chain seq x y z
N MET A 1 71.97 10.83 -16.86
CA MET A 1 71.00 11.88 -16.49
C MET A 1 69.91 11.27 -15.62
N ASN A 2 69.75 11.81 -14.40
CA ASN A 2 68.67 11.69 -13.39
C ASN A 2 68.06 10.29 -13.10
N LYS A 3 68.34 9.69 -11.95
CA LYS A 3 67.82 9.96 -10.56
C LYS A 3 66.45 9.34 -10.26
N SER A 4 66.51 8.39 -9.31
CA SER A 4 65.68 8.29 -8.10
C SER A 4 64.23 7.78 -8.24
N SER A 5 63.92 6.56 -7.78
CA SER A 5 63.70 6.13 -6.39
C SER A 5 62.50 6.80 -5.72
N GLU A 6 61.40 6.06 -5.56
CA GLU A 6 60.49 6.27 -4.44
C GLU A 6 59.77 4.96 -4.05
N ILE A 7 60.03 4.57 -2.81
CA ILE A 7 59.31 3.56 -2.02
C ILE A 7 58.34 4.35 -1.14
N GLN A 8 57.06 3.94 -1.03
CA GLN A 8 56.23 3.94 0.20
C GLN A 8 54.78 3.55 -0.16
N THR A 9 54.28 2.38 0.26
CA THR A 9 53.51 2.07 1.48
C THR A 9 52.09 2.66 1.57
N SER A 10 51.22 1.82 2.16
CA SER A 10 49.97 2.14 2.85
C SER A 10 48.68 2.23 2.02
N GLY A 11 47.72 1.38 2.35
CA GLY A 11 46.35 1.52 1.84
C GLY A 11 45.42 0.35 2.10
N ILE A 12 45.34 -0.15 3.34
CA ILE A 12 44.24 -1.03 3.77
C ILE A 12 42.90 -0.32 3.49
N ARG A 13 42.08 -0.86 2.59
CA ARG A 13 40.64 -0.55 2.56
C ARG A 13 39.82 -1.83 2.67
N LYS A 14 39.27 -2.01 3.86
CA LYS A 14 38.09 -2.85 4.13
C LYS A 14 36.96 -2.45 3.17
N GLY A 15 36.75 -3.25 2.14
CA GLY A 15 35.55 -3.20 1.30
C GLY A 15 34.54 -4.24 1.79
N SER A 16 33.56 -3.79 2.57
CA SER A 16 32.35 -4.54 2.92
C SER A 16 31.66 -4.99 1.63
N VAL A 17 31.83 -6.26 1.23
CA VAL A 17 31.01 -6.90 0.20
C VAL A 17 29.66 -7.24 0.82
N ARG A 18 28.78 -6.25 0.89
CA ARG A 18 27.34 -6.49 1.06
C ARG A 18 26.84 -7.13 -0.22
N SER A 19 26.68 -8.44 -0.18
CA SER A 19 26.18 -9.27 -1.27
C SER A 19 24.81 -8.77 -1.76
N THR A 20 24.82 -8.19 -2.95
CA THR A 20 23.67 -7.99 -3.84
C THR A 20 23.16 -9.36 -4.30
N TRP A 21 22.19 -9.92 -3.57
CA TRP A 21 21.56 -11.19 -3.94
C TRP A 21 20.04 -11.11 -3.90
N TRP A 22 19.48 -10.08 -4.53
CA TRP A 22 18.05 -9.98 -4.83
C TRP A 22 17.85 -9.35 -6.22
N LYS A 23 18.34 -10.02 -7.25
CA LYS A 23 17.88 -9.85 -8.63
C LYS A 23 17.91 -11.20 -9.31
N LYS A 24 16.77 -11.91 -9.27
CA LYS A 24 16.25 -12.84 -10.28
C LYS A 24 15.16 -13.71 -9.64
N GLY A 25 13.92 -13.55 -10.10
CA GLY A 25 12.79 -14.42 -9.78
C GLY A 25 11.51 -13.64 -9.48
N GLY A 26 10.75 -13.28 -10.52
CA GLY A 26 9.39 -12.75 -10.38
C GLY A 26 9.13 -11.41 -11.06
N LEU A 27 9.57 -11.25 -12.31
CA LEU A 27 8.94 -10.30 -13.22
C LEU A 27 7.60 -10.91 -13.62
N LEU A 28 6.48 -10.37 -13.13
CA LEU A 28 5.18 -10.37 -13.81
C LEU A 28 4.20 -9.48 -13.02
N LEU A 29 3.67 -8.48 -13.72
CA LEU A 29 2.65 -7.50 -13.33
C LEU A 29 3.09 -6.38 -12.38
N ALA A 30 4.03 -5.57 -12.89
CA ALA A 30 3.95 -4.13 -12.71
C ALA A 30 2.70 -3.59 -13.44
N SER A 31 1.53 -3.63 -12.79
CA SER A 31 0.37 -2.84 -13.23
C SER A 31 0.44 -1.47 -12.55
N ILE A 32 1.02 -0.56 -13.31
CA ILE A 32 0.91 0.89 -13.30
C ILE A 32 -0.28 1.39 -12.45
N GLY A 33 0.06 2.02 -11.33
CA GLY A 33 -0.79 2.99 -10.64
C GLY A 33 -0.09 4.34 -10.68
N LEU A 34 0.21 4.85 -11.88
CA LEU A 34 0.64 6.23 -12.08
C LEU A 34 -0.54 7.11 -11.62
N ALA A 35 -0.50 7.51 -10.35
CA ALA A 35 -1.38 8.52 -9.82
C ALA A 35 -0.96 9.84 -10.45
N ILE A 36 -1.53 10.14 -11.62
CA ILE A 36 -1.61 11.51 -12.10
C ILE A 36 -2.46 12.23 -11.04
N THR A 37 -1.77 12.88 -10.09
CA THR A 37 -2.37 13.88 -9.22
C THR A 37 -2.69 15.07 -10.11
N LEU A 38 -3.80 14.98 -10.85
CA LEU A 38 -4.53 16.17 -11.23
C LEU A 38 -4.99 16.78 -9.92
N THR A 39 -4.15 17.64 -9.36
CA THR A 39 -4.60 18.74 -8.52
C THR A 39 -5.50 19.58 -9.41
N VAL A 40 -6.75 19.16 -9.55
CA VAL A 40 -7.80 20.04 -10.01
C VAL A 40 -7.83 21.15 -8.95
N PRO A 41 -7.54 22.41 -9.30
CA PRO A 41 -7.70 23.49 -8.36
C PRO A 41 -9.13 23.40 -7.80
N SER A 42 -9.27 23.37 -6.48
CA SER A 42 -10.56 23.45 -5.79
C SER A 42 -11.13 24.86 -5.97
N ALA A 43 -11.52 25.19 -7.20
CA ALA A 43 -12.47 26.25 -7.45
C ALA A 43 -13.86 25.61 -7.29
N LEU A 44 -14.61 26.12 -6.32
CA LEU A 44 -16.01 25.83 -5.99
C LEU A 44 -16.25 24.58 -5.11
N ALA A 45 -15.91 24.70 -3.83
CA ALA A 45 -16.79 24.20 -2.78
C ALA A 45 -17.90 25.24 -2.52
N ALA A 46 -18.63 25.65 -3.56
CA ALA A 46 -19.93 26.25 -3.36
C ALA A 46 -20.85 25.10 -2.95
N GLY A 47 -21.17 25.01 -1.65
CA GLY A 47 -22.19 24.06 -1.19
C GLY A 47 -23.57 24.42 -1.78
N PHE A 48 -24.62 23.75 -1.31
CA PHE A 48 -25.99 24.01 -1.79
C PHE A 48 -26.60 25.35 -1.36
N GLU A 49 -25.79 26.37 -1.07
CA GLU A 49 -26.29 27.65 -0.60
C GLU A 49 -26.86 28.50 -1.73
N LEU A 50 -28.04 29.07 -1.48
CA LEU A 50 -28.59 30.10 -2.32
C LEU A 50 -27.73 31.37 -2.24
N SER A 51 -27.49 32.02 -3.38
CA SER A 51 -26.82 33.32 -3.41
C SER A 51 -27.61 34.35 -2.60
N ILE A 52 -26.94 35.40 -2.10
CA ILE A 52 -27.59 36.49 -1.35
C ILE A 52 -28.76 37.07 -2.16
N THR A 53 -28.55 37.28 -3.46
CA THR A 53 -29.59 37.73 -4.38
C THR A 53 -30.71 36.70 -4.55
N GLY A 54 -30.38 35.41 -4.66
CA GLY A 54 -31.36 34.33 -4.77
C GLY A 54 -32.24 34.20 -3.52
N LYS A 55 -31.66 34.36 -2.32
CA LYS A 55 -32.42 34.40 -1.05
C LYS A 55 -33.37 35.59 -1.01
N LYS A 56 -32.87 36.80 -1.31
CA LYS A 56 -33.70 38.01 -1.34
C LYS A 56 -34.87 37.89 -2.33
N MET A 57 -34.64 37.32 -3.51
CA MET A 57 -35.70 37.14 -4.52
C MET A 57 -36.68 36.02 -4.13
N LEU A 58 -36.21 34.98 -3.43
CA LEU A 58 -37.07 33.96 -2.83
C LEU A 58 -37.96 34.57 -1.75
N ASP A 59 -37.41 35.38 -0.84
CA ASP A 59 -38.16 36.09 0.21
C ASP A 59 -39.23 37.03 -0.37
N GLN A 60 -38.89 37.75 -1.44
CA GLN A 60 -39.83 38.57 -2.17
C GLN A 60 -40.95 37.73 -2.80
N THR A 61 -40.63 36.59 -3.38
CA THR A 61 -41.61 35.67 -3.98
C THR A 61 -42.52 35.05 -2.91
N VAL A 62 -41.97 34.70 -1.75
CA VAL A 62 -42.72 34.23 -0.57
C VAL A 62 -43.70 35.31 -0.10
N SER A 63 -43.30 36.59 -0.13
CA SER A 63 -44.14 37.70 0.32
C SER A 63 -45.23 38.08 -0.69
N SER A 64 -45.00 37.85 -2.00
CA SER A 64 -45.96 38.18 -3.07
C SER A 64 -46.84 37.00 -3.50
N SER A 65 -46.65 35.81 -2.93
CA SER A 65 -47.43 34.60 -3.26
C SER A 65 -48.56 34.35 -2.27
N GLY A 66 -49.55 33.54 -2.65
CA GLY A 66 -50.59 33.06 -1.73
C GLY A 66 -50.03 32.14 -0.63
N SER A 67 -50.73 32.06 0.50
CA SER A 67 -50.29 31.38 1.74
C SER A 67 -49.77 29.94 1.52
N ALA A 68 -50.41 29.17 0.65
CA ALA A 68 -50.01 27.79 0.33
C ALA A 68 -48.63 27.72 -0.38
N ILE A 69 -48.39 28.58 -1.38
CA ILE A 69 -47.12 28.61 -2.13
C ILE A 69 -46.00 29.11 -1.23
N SER A 70 -46.27 30.15 -0.44
CA SER A 70 -45.29 30.71 0.52
C SER A 70 -44.84 29.68 1.55
N SER A 71 -45.77 28.87 2.07
CA SER A 71 -45.45 27.76 2.98
C SER A 71 -44.59 26.67 2.29
N ALA A 72 -44.95 26.29 1.07
CA ALA A 72 -44.18 25.30 0.29
C ALA A 72 -42.76 25.77 -0.03
N LEU A 73 -42.58 27.04 -0.40
CA LEU A 73 -41.25 27.63 -0.66
C LEU A 73 -40.36 27.61 0.59
N ARG A 74 -40.89 28.03 1.75
CA ARG A 74 -40.15 27.97 3.03
C ARG A 74 -39.76 26.55 3.40
N LYS A 75 -40.63 25.56 3.13
CA LYS A 75 -40.32 24.14 3.35
C LYS A 75 -39.15 23.67 2.48
N GLN A 76 -39.15 24.03 1.19
CA GLN A 76 -38.05 23.65 0.29
C GLN A 76 -36.74 24.37 0.64
N GLU A 77 -36.80 25.63 1.06
CA GLU A 77 -35.61 26.35 1.54
C GLU A 77 -35.00 25.70 2.79
N SER A 78 -35.84 25.35 3.78
CA SER A 78 -35.41 24.63 4.98
C SER A 78 -34.80 23.26 4.65
N ARG A 79 -35.41 22.54 3.71
CA ARG A 79 -34.87 21.26 3.19
C ARG A 79 -33.51 21.45 2.54
N LEU A 80 -33.34 22.46 1.69
CA LEU A 80 -32.05 22.75 1.04
C LEU A 80 -30.95 23.07 2.06
N LYS A 81 -31.28 23.83 3.12
CA LYS A 81 -30.35 24.10 4.23
C LYS A 81 -29.95 22.82 4.98
N THR A 82 -30.91 21.93 5.24
CA THR A 82 -30.64 20.64 5.89
C THR A 82 -29.72 19.77 5.02
N LEU A 83 -29.98 19.71 3.71
CA LEU A 83 -29.16 18.97 2.75
C LEU A 83 -27.74 19.53 2.66
N HIS A 84 -27.58 20.85 2.76
CA HIS A 84 -26.26 21.48 2.83
C HIS A 84 -25.46 21.01 4.04
N GLN A 85 -26.09 21.00 5.22
CA GLN A 85 -25.44 20.52 6.46
C GLN A 85 -25.07 19.04 6.37
N GLN A 86 -25.95 18.21 5.81
CA GLN A 86 -25.68 16.80 5.56
C GLN A 86 -24.51 16.61 4.58
N ASP A 87 -24.48 17.37 3.48
CA ASP A 87 -23.40 17.33 2.50
C ASP A 87 -22.04 17.61 3.12
N GLN A 88 -21.95 18.63 3.98
CA GLN A 88 -20.74 18.99 4.71
C GLN A 88 -20.34 17.91 5.71
N SER A 89 -21.30 17.41 6.51
CA SER A 89 -21.05 16.35 7.49
C SER A 89 -20.51 15.09 6.84
N VAL A 90 -21.16 14.61 5.78
CA VAL A 90 -20.74 13.39 5.08
C VAL A 90 -19.41 13.62 4.33
N ASP A 91 -19.15 14.81 3.76
CA ASP A 91 -17.85 15.13 3.14
C ASP A 91 -16.72 14.99 4.17
N GLN A 92 -16.92 15.52 5.38
CA GLN A 92 -15.95 15.43 6.46
C GLN A 92 -15.74 13.97 6.89
N GLN A 93 -16.82 13.19 7.07
CA GLN A 93 -16.73 11.78 7.41
C GLN A 93 -15.96 10.97 6.35
N ILE A 94 -16.23 11.21 5.06
CA ILE A 94 -15.51 10.60 3.94
C ILE A 94 -14.01 10.93 4.01
N ARG A 95 -13.64 12.19 4.24
CA ARG A 95 -12.23 12.59 4.36
C ARG A 95 -11.56 11.87 5.51
N THR A 96 -12.18 11.89 6.69
CA THR A 96 -11.65 11.24 7.89
C THR A 96 -11.41 9.75 7.65
N ILE A 97 -12.39 9.02 7.12
CA ILE A 97 -12.23 7.59 6.88
C ILE A 97 -11.23 7.28 5.77
N TYR A 98 -11.18 8.09 4.70
CA TYR A 98 -10.21 7.93 3.63
C TYR A 98 -8.77 8.03 4.14
N TYR A 99 -8.45 9.06 4.94
CA TYR A 99 -7.12 9.22 5.50
C TYR A 99 -6.78 8.14 6.52
N ALA A 100 -7.74 7.77 7.39
CA ALA A 100 -7.55 6.66 8.34
C ALA A 100 -7.28 5.32 7.62
N ASN A 101 -7.96 5.06 6.49
CA ASN A 101 -7.72 3.90 5.65
C ASN A 101 -6.31 3.91 5.05
N LYS A 102 -5.87 5.06 4.53
CA LYS A 102 -4.51 5.21 3.98
C LYS A 102 -3.44 4.97 5.02
N GLU A 103 -3.61 5.54 6.21
CA GLU A 103 -2.67 5.32 7.30
C GLU A 103 -2.62 3.84 7.73
N SER A 104 -3.80 3.22 7.90
CA SER A 104 -3.91 1.81 8.28
C SER A 104 -3.26 0.88 7.24
N GLU A 105 -3.47 1.16 5.95
CA GLU A 105 -2.83 0.42 4.86
C GLU A 105 -1.30 0.55 4.91
N THR A 106 -0.77 1.76 5.08
CA THR A 106 0.68 2.00 5.23
C THR A 106 1.26 1.25 6.43
N ARG A 107 0.61 1.31 7.59
CA ARG A 107 1.04 0.59 8.81
C ARG A 107 1.06 -0.92 8.58
N LEU A 108 0.06 -1.46 7.88
CA LEU A 108 0.01 -2.89 7.55
C LEU A 108 1.11 -3.31 6.58
N LEU A 109 1.40 -2.50 5.56
CA LEU A 109 2.48 -2.78 4.63
C LEU A 109 3.85 -2.77 5.32
N GLU A 110 4.05 -1.88 6.30
CA GLU A 110 5.27 -1.88 7.10
C GLU A 110 5.36 -3.11 8.01
N ARG A 111 4.27 -3.51 8.67
CA ARG A 111 4.21 -4.78 9.42
C ARG A 111 4.55 -5.98 8.53
N LEU A 112 4.06 -6.03 7.29
CA LEU A 112 4.41 -7.08 6.33
C LEU A 112 5.89 -7.10 5.96
N ARG A 113 6.51 -5.93 5.83
CA ARG A 113 7.94 -5.80 5.54
C ARG A 113 8.80 -6.34 6.67
N GLN A 114 8.38 -6.09 7.90
CA GLN A 114 9.09 -6.51 9.11
C GLN A 114 8.73 -7.94 9.56
N HIS A 115 7.67 -8.54 9.01
CA HIS A 115 7.19 -9.86 9.41
C HIS A 115 8.29 -10.93 9.29
N GLU A 116 8.63 -11.51 10.44
CA GLU A 116 9.70 -12.51 10.63
C GLU A 116 11.10 -12.10 10.14
N ALA A 117 11.33 -10.82 9.84
CA ALA A 117 12.62 -10.35 9.31
C ALA A 117 13.78 -10.68 10.26
N ALA A 118 13.62 -10.40 11.56
CA ALA A 118 14.63 -10.69 12.58
C ALA A 118 14.95 -12.19 12.70
N GLN A 119 13.94 -13.06 12.56
CA GLN A 119 14.13 -14.51 12.61
C GLN A 119 14.88 -15.02 11.37
N ILE A 120 14.52 -14.54 10.18
CA ILE A 120 15.22 -14.85 8.93
C ILE A 120 16.67 -14.36 8.99
N ASP A 121 16.91 -13.17 9.53
CA ASP A 121 18.25 -12.62 9.71
C ASP A 121 19.09 -13.47 10.66
N LYS A 122 18.52 -13.87 11.81
CA LYS A 122 19.19 -14.78 12.75
C LYS A 122 19.55 -16.13 12.10
N LEU A 123 18.60 -16.75 11.39
CA LEU A 123 18.86 -18.01 10.68
C LEU A 123 19.91 -17.85 9.58
N THR A 124 19.94 -16.69 8.91
CA THR A 124 20.96 -16.37 7.89
C THR A 124 22.35 -16.22 8.53
N GLN A 125 22.44 -15.53 9.67
CA GLN A 125 23.67 -15.42 10.45
C GLN A 125 24.14 -16.78 10.94
N ASP A 126 23.25 -17.63 11.45
CA ASP A 126 23.56 -18.98 11.92
C ASP A 126 24.14 -19.86 10.80
N VAL A 127 23.56 -19.82 9.59
CA VAL A 127 24.11 -20.54 8.44
C VAL A 127 25.49 -20.03 8.09
N THR A 128 25.66 -18.70 8.06
CA THR A 128 26.92 -18.05 7.67
C THR A 128 28.03 -18.35 8.67
N SER A 129 27.75 -18.23 9.97
CA SER A 129 28.70 -18.53 11.05
C SER A 129 29.09 -20.00 11.06
N THR A 130 28.13 -20.91 10.84
CA THR A 130 28.39 -22.35 10.80
C THR A 130 29.28 -22.73 9.60
N LYS A 131 29.03 -22.16 8.42
CA LYS A 131 29.89 -22.35 7.25
C LYS A 131 31.31 -21.88 7.51
N LYS A 132 31.47 -20.68 8.09
CA LYS A 132 32.77 -20.11 8.44
C LYS A 132 33.52 -20.97 9.47
N ARG A 133 32.80 -21.49 10.47
CA ARG A 133 33.37 -22.38 11.50
C ARG A 133 33.95 -23.67 10.91
N TYR A 134 33.33 -24.22 9.87
CA TYR A 134 33.78 -25.48 9.24
C TYR A 134 34.74 -25.30 8.07
N GLU A 135 35.02 -24.07 7.63
CA GLU A 135 35.96 -23.80 6.55
C GLU A 135 37.36 -24.41 6.78
N PRO A 136 37.97 -24.31 7.98
CA PRO A 136 39.27 -24.94 8.23
C PRO A 136 39.24 -26.47 8.12
N LEU A 137 38.14 -27.10 8.56
CA LEU A 137 37.97 -28.55 8.48
C LEU A 137 37.88 -29.02 7.01
N PHE A 138 37.17 -28.27 6.16
CA PHE A 138 37.12 -28.56 4.73
C PHE A 138 38.46 -28.34 4.04
N ALA A 139 39.21 -27.31 4.44
CA ALA A 139 40.57 -27.07 3.95
C ALA A 139 41.53 -28.21 4.33
N LEU A 140 41.49 -28.66 5.59
CA LEU A 140 42.28 -29.80 6.07
C LEU A 140 41.98 -31.07 5.27
N TYR A 141 40.70 -31.40 5.10
CA TYR A 141 40.28 -32.57 4.31
C TYR A 141 40.77 -32.49 2.86
N SER A 142 40.71 -31.31 2.24
CA SER A 142 41.24 -31.08 0.89
C SER A 142 42.75 -31.27 0.83
N SER A 143 43.49 -30.76 1.82
CA SER A 143 44.94 -30.93 1.92
C SER A 143 45.35 -32.40 2.08
N LEU A 144 44.72 -33.13 3.00
CA LEU A 144 45.01 -34.56 3.23
C LEU A 144 44.73 -35.41 1.97
N ASN A 145 43.70 -35.08 1.19
CA ASN A 145 43.44 -35.76 -0.09
C ASN A 145 44.53 -35.49 -1.14
N LYS A 146 45.08 -34.27 -1.18
CA LYS A 146 46.23 -33.94 -2.05
C LYS A 146 47.48 -34.72 -1.61
N GLU A 147 47.76 -34.73 -0.31
CA GLU A 147 48.89 -35.48 0.26
C GLU A 147 48.78 -36.98 -0.01
N LEU A 148 47.59 -37.56 0.20
CA LEU A 148 47.33 -38.97 -0.13
C LEU A 148 47.63 -39.27 -1.61
N THR A 149 47.31 -38.35 -2.50
CA THR A 149 47.59 -38.48 -3.94
C THR A 149 49.09 -38.44 -4.22
N LEU A 150 49.86 -37.61 -3.51
CA LEU A 150 51.32 -37.55 -3.63
C LEU A 150 51.98 -38.81 -3.07
N VAL A 151 51.59 -39.25 -1.88
CA VAL A 151 52.17 -40.43 -1.21
C VAL A 151 51.89 -41.72 -2.00
N ARG A 152 50.71 -41.84 -2.64
CA ARG A 152 50.41 -42.95 -3.55
C ARG A 152 51.41 -43.06 -4.71
N LYS A 153 51.93 -41.92 -5.21
CA LYS A 153 52.95 -41.92 -6.28
C LYS A 153 54.30 -42.44 -5.81
N LEU A 154 54.61 -42.30 -4.52
CA LEU A 154 55.85 -42.80 -3.91
C LEU A 154 55.85 -44.34 -3.70
N LYS A 155 54.72 -45.03 -3.95
CA LYS A 155 54.54 -46.48 -3.81
C LYS A 155 54.86 -47.05 -2.41
N ASN A 156 54.95 -46.21 -1.38
CA ASN A 156 55.15 -46.64 0.00
C ASN A 156 53.79 -47.00 0.63
N LYS A 157 53.59 -48.30 0.87
CA LYS A 157 52.32 -48.85 1.40
C LYS A 157 52.01 -48.37 2.81
N ASN A 158 53.01 -48.26 3.69
CA ASN A 158 52.83 -47.86 5.08
C ASN A 158 52.45 -46.37 5.18
N LEU A 159 53.16 -45.50 4.46
CA LEU A 159 52.82 -44.07 4.39
C LEU A 159 51.43 -43.85 3.75
N THR A 160 51.09 -44.59 2.69
CA THR A 160 49.77 -44.50 2.06
C THR A 160 48.66 -44.88 3.04
N ALA A 161 48.84 -45.96 3.82
CA ALA A 161 47.87 -46.40 4.82
C ALA A 161 47.69 -45.37 5.94
N ALA A 162 48.78 -44.77 6.43
CA ALA A 162 48.74 -43.75 7.47
C ALA A 162 47.96 -42.50 7.04
N VAL A 163 48.29 -41.91 5.87
CA VAL A 163 47.58 -40.73 5.35
C VAL A 163 46.14 -41.07 4.99
N LYS A 164 45.88 -42.28 4.47
CA LYS A 164 44.52 -42.74 4.20
C LYS A 164 43.67 -42.80 5.47
N SER A 165 44.21 -43.29 6.58
CA SER A 165 43.51 -43.32 7.87
C SER A 165 43.10 -41.90 8.33
N GLN A 166 43.99 -40.92 8.17
CA GLN A 166 43.69 -39.51 8.48
C GLN A 166 42.60 -38.92 7.57
N VAL A 167 42.63 -39.23 6.27
CA VAL A 167 41.58 -38.83 5.33
C VAL A 167 40.24 -39.43 5.74
N ASP A 168 40.21 -40.73 6.04
CA ASP A 168 38.98 -41.45 6.39
C ASP A 168 38.39 -40.95 7.72
N SER A 169 39.21 -40.64 8.73
CA SER A 169 38.71 -40.04 9.99
C SER A 169 38.17 -38.62 9.77
N THR A 170 38.89 -37.79 9.01
CA THR A 170 38.47 -36.42 8.71
C THR A 170 37.19 -36.41 7.87
N LYS A 171 36.99 -37.40 7.00
CA LYS A 171 35.78 -37.56 6.18
C LYS A 171 34.51 -37.66 7.04
N VAL A 172 34.56 -38.34 8.18
CA VAL A 172 33.43 -38.45 9.11
C VAL A 172 33.04 -37.07 9.63
N ALA A 173 34.01 -36.32 10.14
CA ALA A 173 33.79 -34.95 10.62
C ALA A 173 33.25 -34.02 9.52
N VAL A 174 33.78 -34.12 8.29
CA VAL A 174 33.31 -33.35 7.12
C VAL A 174 31.86 -33.70 6.78
N THR A 175 31.48 -34.97 6.86
CA THR A 175 30.12 -35.42 6.56
C THR A 175 29.14 -34.83 7.58
N LEU A 176 29.46 -34.93 8.88
CA LEU A 176 28.65 -34.34 9.95
C LEU A 176 28.53 -32.81 9.81
N ALA A 177 29.62 -32.13 9.46
CA ALA A 177 29.62 -30.68 9.23
C ALA A 177 28.73 -30.29 8.04
N LYS A 178 28.79 -31.04 6.94
CA LYS A 178 27.92 -30.82 5.76
C LYS A 178 26.45 -31.02 6.11
N GLU A 179 26.13 -32.05 6.89
CA GLU A 179 24.76 -32.29 7.36
C GLU A 179 24.25 -31.17 8.26
N GLU A 180 25.08 -30.65 9.18
CA GLU A 180 24.69 -29.51 10.02
C GLU A 180 24.39 -28.26 9.18
N ILE A 181 25.28 -27.93 8.25
CA ILE A 181 25.07 -26.81 7.32
C ILE A 181 23.77 -27.01 6.54
N LYS A 182 23.53 -28.22 6.02
CA LYS A 182 22.31 -28.56 5.30
C LYS A 182 21.07 -28.37 6.17
N ARG A 183 21.03 -28.93 7.39
CA ARG A 183 19.91 -28.76 8.32
C ARG A 183 19.60 -27.29 8.61
N LYS A 184 20.62 -26.45 8.83
CA LYS A 184 20.44 -25.01 9.05
C LYS A 184 19.93 -24.29 7.80
N GLN A 185 20.43 -24.66 6.62
CA GLN A 185 19.99 -24.12 5.34
C GLN A 185 18.52 -24.51 5.05
N ASP A 186 18.13 -25.73 5.35
CA ASP A 186 16.75 -26.22 5.20
C ASP A 186 15.81 -25.46 6.14
N LYS A 187 16.21 -25.23 7.40
CA LYS A 187 15.47 -24.38 8.36
C LYS A 187 15.29 -22.95 7.84
N LEU A 188 16.36 -22.32 7.34
CA LEU A 188 16.29 -20.98 6.75
C LEU A 188 15.34 -20.93 5.54
N THR A 189 15.40 -21.95 4.68
CA THR A 189 14.57 -22.05 3.48
C THR A 189 13.10 -22.26 3.85
N ALA A 190 12.82 -23.11 4.83
CA ALA A 190 11.47 -23.35 5.34
C ALA A 190 10.88 -22.08 5.96
N ALA A 191 11.64 -21.37 6.80
CA ALA A 191 11.21 -20.10 7.39
C ALA A 191 10.88 -19.05 6.32
N LYS A 192 11.75 -18.88 5.31
CA LYS A 192 11.48 -17.97 4.18
C LYS A 192 10.20 -18.34 3.43
N LYS A 193 9.99 -19.63 3.13
CA LYS A 193 8.78 -20.10 2.45
C LYS A 193 7.51 -19.87 3.27
N ALA A 194 7.56 -20.13 4.57
CA ALA A 194 6.43 -19.89 5.48
C ALA A 194 6.07 -18.39 5.51
N ARG A 195 7.07 -17.53 5.73
CA ARG A 195 6.93 -16.07 5.67
C ARG A 195 6.29 -15.62 4.36
N ASP A 196 6.83 -16.07 3.23
CA ASP A 196 6.35 -15.66 1.91
C ASP A 196 4.90 -16.14 1.66
N ALA A 197 4.53 -17.31 2.16
CA ALA A 197 3.16 -17.81 2.08
C ALA A 197 2.18 -16.96 2.89
N GLU A 198 2.51 -16.60 4.13
CA GLU A 198 1.67 -15.72 4.96
C GLU A 198 1.56 -14.31 4.37
N VAL A 199 2.69 -13.73 3.94
CA VAL A 199 2.70 -12.44 3.24
C VAL A 199 1.82 -12.48 1.99
N LYS A 200 1.86 -13.57 1.22
CA LYS A 200 1.00 -13.75 0.05
C LYS A 200 -0.48 -13.80 0.41
N LYS A 201 -0.87 -14.49 1.49
CA LYS A 201 -2.26 -14.51 1.98
C LYS A 201 -2.74 -13.11 2.33
N VAL A 202 -1.95 -12.35 3.09
CA VAL A 202 -2.30 -10.98 3.49
C VAL A 202 -2.44 -10.06 2.28
N ARG A 203 -1.49 -10.13 1.32
CA ARG A 203 -1.57 -9.34 0.07
C ARG A 203 -2.79 -9.68 -0.76
N THR A 204 -3.14 -10.97 -0.84
CA THR A 204 -4.33 -11.43 -1.57
C THR A 204 -5.61 -10.93 -0.90
N ALA A 205 -5.67 -10.96 0.44
CA ALA A 205 -6.78 -10.38 1.19
C ALA A 205 -6.88 -8.87 0.99
N LEU A 206 -5.75 -8.14 1.00
CA LEU A 206 -5.72 -6.70 0.73
C LEU A 206 -6.19 -6.35 -0.67
N ALA A 207 -5.90 -7.18 -1.67
CA ALA A 207 -6.33 -6.96 -3.06
C ALA A 207 -7.87 -6.97 -3.22
N GLN A 208 -8.62 -7.55 -2.26
CA GLN A 208 -10.08 -7.53 -2.27
C GLN A 208 -10.68 -6.11 -2.13
N LYS A 209 -9.88 -5.10 -1.77
CA LYS A 209 -10.32 -3.70 -1.80
C LYS A 209 -10.38 -3.11 -3.21
N ASN A 210 -9.71 -3.71 -4.20
CA ASN A 210 -9.60 -3.15 -5.56
C ASN A 210 -10.97 -2.96 -6.24
N PRO A 211 -11.90 -3.95 -6.22
CA PRO A 211 -13.24 -3.75 -6.76
C PRO A 211 -14.03 -2.65 -6.04
N VAL A 212 -13.86 -2.53 -4.71
CA VAL A 212 -14.49 -1.47 -3.91
C VAL A 212 -13.96 -0.09 -4.30
N GLN A 213 -12.65 0.03 -4.57
CA GLN A 213 -12.05 1.27 -5.06
C GLN A 213 -12.57 1.68 -6.44
N VAL A 214 -12.90 0.72 -7.32
CA VAL A 214 -13.56 1.01 -8.60
C VAL A 214 -14.96 1.59 -8.35
N GLN A 215 -15.73 1.02 -7.44
CA GLN A 215 -17.05 1.55 -7.06
C GLN A 215 -16.96 2.95 -6.46
N ILE A 216 -15.95 3.22 -5.62
CA ILE A 216 -15.69 4.57 -5.07
C ILE A 216 -15.41 5.58 -6.19
N ARG A 217 -14.63 5.20 -7.21
CA ARG A 217 -14.37 6.06 -8.38
C ARG A 217 -15.64 6.34 -9.17
N ALA A 218 -16.49 5.34 -9.36
CA ALA A 218 -17.78 5.51 -10.01
C ALA A 218 -18.69 6.46 -9.23
N ALA A 219 -18.81 6.28 -7.90
CA ALA A 219 -19.57 7.17 -7.03
C ALA A 219 -19.05 8.62 -7.10
N LYS A 220 -17.73 8.83 -7.05
CA LYS A 220 -17.12 10.16 -7.22
C LYS A 220 -17.45 10.82 -8.57
N SER A 221 -17.45 10.04 -9.65
CA SER A 221 -17.82 10.52 -10.98
C SER A 221 -19.29 10.97 -11.02
N ASN A 222 -20.19 10.16 -10.47
CA ASN A 222 -21.61 10.47 -10.40
C ASN A 222 -21.88 11.72 -9.54
N ILE A 223 -21.18 11.86 -8.40
CA ILE A 223 -21.26 13.06 -7.53
C ILE A 223 -20.84 14.30 -8.32
N SER A 224 -19.73 14.22 -9.07
CA SER A 224 -19.25 15.32 -9.91
C SER A 224 -20.28 15.70 -10.99
N ALA A 225 -20.88 14.72 -11.66
CA ALA A 225 -21.93 14.96 -12.64
C ALA A 225 -23.17 15.61 -12.01
N ALA A 226 -23.63 15.12 -10.86
CA ALA A 226 -24.76 15.69 -10.13
C ALA A 226 -24.49 17.12 -9.65
N LYS A 227 -23.28 17.42 -9.15
CA LYS A 227 -22.85 18.78 -8.81
C LYS A 227 -22.92 19.73 -10.00
N LYS A 228 -22.49 19.28 -11.19
CA LYS A 228 -22.63 20.09 -12.41
C LYS A 228 -24.10 20.37 -12.74
N ARG A 229 -24.98 19.38 -12.63
CA ARG A 229 -26.44 19.58 -12.81
C ARG A 229 -26.99 20.58 -11.80
N PHE A 230 -26.59 20.47 -10.52
CA PHE A 230 -26.96 21.43 -9.48
C PHE A 230 -26.54 22.85 -9.83
N THR A 231 -25.29 23.04 -10.29
CA THR A 231 -24.82 24.37 -10.71
C THR A 231 -25.62 24.94 -11.89
N GLN A 232 -26.02 24.11 -12.86
CA GLN A 232 -26.84 24.58 -13.97
C GLN A 232 -28.27 24.91 -13.53
N GLU A 233 -28.90 24.06 -12.73
CA GLU A 233 -30.23 24.32 -12.20
C GLU A 233 -30.23 25.56 -11.28
N MET A 234 -29.13 25.81 -10.56
CA MET A 234 -28.99 27.01 -9.73
C MET A 234 -28.95 28.29 -10.58
N LYS A 235 -28.38 28.24 -11.79
CA LYS A 235 -28.48 29.35 -12.74
C LYS A 235 -29.91 29.54 -13.23
N ASN A 236 -30.61 28.46 -13.56
CA ASN A 236 -32.02 28.52 -13.96
C ASN A 236 -32.89 29.10 -12.84
N PHE A 237 -32.70 28.66 -11.60
CA PHE A 237 -33.38 29.18 -10.42
C PHE A 237 -33.20 30.70 -10.28
N ASN A 238 -31.96 31.21 -10.45
CA ASN A 238 -31.70 32.65 -10.41
C ASN A 238 -32.39 33.43 -11.55
N VAL A 239 -32.70 32.79 -12.68
CA VAL A 239 -33.48 33.41 -13.78
C VAL A 239 -34.97 33.39 -13.46
N VAL A 240 -35.50 32.25 -12.99
CA VAL A 240 -36.92 32.07 -12.68
C VAL A 240 -37.35 32.96 -11.51
N THR A 241 -36.52 33.09 -10.48
CA THR A 241 -36.78 33.97 -9.33
C THR A 241 -36.89 35.46 -9.70
N LYS A 242 -36.29 35.90 -10.80
CA LYS A 242 -36.47 37.28 -11.30
C LYS A 242 -37.88 37.54 -11.82
N LYS A 243 -38.57 36.52 -12.31
CA LYS A 243 -39.94 36.63 -12.84
C LYS A 243 -41.00 36.66 -11.74
N LYS A 244 -40.64 36.31 -10.49
CA LYS A 244 -41.52 36.32 -9.30
C LYS A 244 -42.79 35.46 -9.43
N GLU A 245 -42.78 34.48 -10.33
CA GLU A 245 -43.87 33.51 -10.50
C GLU A 245 -43.72 32.39 -9.45
N GLY A 246 -44.53 32.42 -8.40
CA GLY A 246 -44.40 31.53 -7.25
C GLY A 246 -44.39 30.04 -7.58
N THR A 247 -45.19 29.60 -8.55
CA THR A 247 -45.25 28.19 -9.00
C THR A 247 -43.98 27.77 -9.74
N ALA A 248 -43.44 28.63 -10.61
CA ALA A 248 -42.20 28.37 -11.34
C ALA A 248 -40.99 28.34 -10.40
N VAL A 249 -40.93 29.27 -9.44
CA VAL A 249 -39.88 29.29 -8.40
C VAL A 249 -39.95 28.03 -7.53
N LEU A 250 -41.17 27.61 -7.14
CA LEU A 250 -41.37 26.39 -6.36
C LEU A 250 -40.91 25.13 -7.11
N SER A 251 -41.18 25.05 -8.41
CA SER A 251 -40.71 23.94 -9.25
C SER A 251 -39.18 23.88 -9.31
N SER A 252 -38.52 25.02 -9.55
CA SER A 252 -37.06 25.07 -9.66
C SER A 252 -36.34 24.79 -8.34
N ILE A 253 -36.81 25.33 -7.20
CA ILE A 253 -36.22 24.99 -5.88
C ILE A 253 -36.44 23.52 -5.51
N THR A 254 -37.56 22.93 -5.95
CA THR A 254 -37.81 21.49 -5.75
C THR A 254 -36.83 20.64 -6.57
N ALA A 255 -36.53 21.05 -7.81
CA ALA A 255 -35.51 20.41 -8.63
C ALA A 255 -34.11 20.52 -7.98
N LEU A 256 -33.74 21.69 -7.45
CA LEU A 256 -32.50 21.87 -6.68
C LEU A 256 -32.41 20.92 -5.49
N CYS A 257 -33.47 20.83 -4.68
CA CYS A 257 -33.49 19.92 -3.52
C CYS A 257 -33.33 18.46 -3.96
N THR A 258 -33.97 18.06 -5.05
CA THR A 258 -33.88 16.69 -5.59
C THR A 258 -32.45 16.35 -6.03
N ILE A 259 -31.77 17.29 -6.70
CA ILE A 259 -30.36 17.09 -7.10
C ILE A 259 -29.45 17.06 -5.87
N ALA A 260 -29.66 17.95 -4.89
CA ALA A 260 -28.90 17.97 -3.65
C ALA A 260 -29.03 16.66 -2.86
N GLU A 261 -30.24 16.10 -2.78
CA GLU A 261 -30.49 14.77 -2.20
C GLU A 261 -29.72 13.66 -2.90
N ASP A 262 -29.73 13.66 -4.24
CA ASP A 262 -28.97 12.67 -5.00
C ASP A 262 -27.46 12.75 -4.70
N ILE A 263 -26.92 13.97 -4.55
CA ILE A 263 -25.52 14.18 -4.16
C ILE A 263 -25.23 13.63 -2.77
N VAL A 264 -26.07 13.96 -1.76
CA VAL A 264 -25.89 13.48 -0.38
C VAL A 264 -25.98 11.94 -0.35
N ARG A 265 -26.98 11.35 -1.00
CA ARG A 265 -27.15 9.89 -1.10
C ARG A 265 -25.93 9.21 -1.71
N GLN A 266 -25.36 9.76 -2.78
CA GLN A 266 -24.16 9.19 -3.39
C GLN A 266 -22.92 9.35 -2.52
N LYS A 267 -22.81 10.44 -1.75
CA LYS A 267 -21.75 10.61 -0.74
C LYS A 267 -21.90 9.58 0.39
N GLU A 268 -23.10 9.34 0.88
CA GLU A 268 -23.35 8.29 1.88
C GLU A 268 -22.94 6.90 1.37
N GLU A 269 -23.24 6.60 0.10
CA GLU A 269 -22.77 5.36 -0.53
C GLU A 269 -21.24 5.32 -0.63
N GLN A 270 -20.60 6.43 -1.01
CA GLN A 270 -19.14 6.53 -0.99
C GLN A 270 -18.58 6.24 0.41
N TYR A 271 -19.18 6.79 1.47
CA TYR A 271 -18.79 6.54 2.86
C TYR A 271 -18.94 5.05 3.25
N LYS A 272 -20.03 4.40 2.84
CA LYS A 272 -20.23 2.95 3.05
C LYS A 272 -19.15 2.14 2.35
N LEU A 273 -18.79 2.50 1.11
CA LEU A 273 -17.71 1.84 0.37
C LEU A 273 -16.34 2.05 1.05
N GLU A 274 -16.03 3.26 1.52
CA GLU A 274 -14.81 3.51 2.31
C GLU A 274 -14.79 2.69 3.61
N SER A 275 -15.95 2.49 4.24
CA SER A 275 -16.09 1.62 5.41
C SER A 275 -15.82 0.14 5.08
N LYS A 276 -16.24 -0.33 3.90
CA LYS A 276 -15.85 -1.67 3.40
C LYS A 276 -14.35 -1.77 3.16
N VAL A 277 -13.70 -0.74 2.62
CA VAL A 277 -12.23 -0.69 2.49
C VAL A 277 -11.55 -0.83 3.85
N LYS A 278 -12.04 -0.11 4.87
CA LYS A 278 -11.57 -0.22 6.26
C LYS A 278 -11.65 -1.67 6.77
N GLN A 279 -12.78 -2.34 6.54
CA GLN A 279 -12.98 -3.73 6.94
C GLN A 279 -12.03 -4.69 6.23
N VAL A 280 -11.78 -4.50 4.92
CA VAL A 280 -10.80 -5.32 4.18
C VAL A 280 -9.39 -5.14 4.73
N ILE A 281 -8.97 -3.90 4.99
CA ILE A 281 -7.64 -3.61 5.57
C ILE A 281 -7.51 -4.25 6.96
N ALA A 282 -8.52 -4.08 7.83
CA ALA A 282 -8.53 -4.66 9.16
C ALA A 282 -8.53 -6.20 9.12
N GLY A 283 -9.33 -6.80 8.23
CA GLY A 283 -9.39 -8.24 8.02
C GLY A 283 -8.06 -8.82 7.55
N ALA A 284 -7.42 -8.19 6.58
CA ALA A 284 -6.09 -8.60 6.12
C ALA A 284 -5.04 -8.45 7.23
N GLY A 285 -5.12 -7.40 8.06
CA GLY A 285 -4.23 -7.19 9.18
C GLY A 285 -4.34 -8.21 10.32
N LYS A 286 -5.45 -8.96 10.41
CA LYS A 286 -5.62 -10.08 11.37
C LYS A 286 -4.93 -11.37 10.92
N LEU A 287 -4.52 -11.46 9.65
CA LEU A 287 -3.78 -12.60 9.11
C LEU A 287 -2.27 -12.54 9.43
N LEU A 288 -1.83 -11.46 10.12
CA LEU A 288 -0.47 -11.26 10.62
C LEU A 288 -0.43 -11.28 12.14
#